data_AF-A0A060CN36-F1
#
_entry.id   AF-A0A060CN36-F1
#
_cell.length_a   1.000
_cell.length_b   1.000
_cell.length_c   1.000
_cell.angle_alpha   90.00
_cell.angle_beta   90.00
_cell.angle_gamma   90.00
#
_symmetry.space_group_name_H-M   'P 1'
#
loop_
_entity.id
_entity.type
_entity.pdbx_description
1 polymer ?
#
loop_
_entity_poly.entity_id
_entity_poly.type
_entity_poly.pdbx_seq_one_letter_code
_entity_poly.pdbx_strand_id
1 'polypeptide(L)'
;MGPTVSFRGLDHRSYYRHDPNDPAVLVNDTGCGNTLAADHPMVLRMIMDSLRLWVRRAGLSGFRFDLAATIARNPGAFEHRAPFLQAIAQDASLHGVAMIAEPWDVGMGGYQLGGFPAPWGE
;
A
#
# COMPACT_ATOMS: atom_id res chain seq x y z
N MET A 1 -2.24 11.32 19.58
CA MET A 1 -0.93 10.76 19.19
C MET A 1 -0.81 9.34 19.72
N GLY A 2 -0.42 8.37 18.89
CA GLY A 2 -0.18 6.97 19.29
C GLY A 2 1.26 6.73 19.80
N PRO A 3 1.65 5.48 20.11
CA PRO A 3 2.97 5.14 20.66
C PRO A 3 4.09 5.12 19.60
N THR A 4 5.36 5.10 20.04
CA THR A 4 6.56 4.89 19.21
C THR A 4 7.12 3.50 19.47
N VAL A 5 6.91 2.56 18.55
CA VAL A 5 7.30 1.14 18.73
C VAL A 5 8.17 0.57 17.62
N SER A 6 8.07 1.08 16.39
CA SER A 6 8.79 0.54 15.22
C SER A 6 9.07 1.67 14.23
N PHE A 7 8.35 1.73 13.10
CA PHE A 7 8.61 2.64 11.98
C PHE A 7 8.74 4.12 12.37
N ARG A 8 7.93 4.60 13.32
CA ARG A 8 8.05 5.98 13.83
C ARG A 8 9.43 6.25 14.46
N GLY A 9 9.97 5.29 15.20
CA GLY A 9 11.27 5.43 15.84
C GLY A 9 12.44 5.17 14.88
N LEU A 10 12.21 4.39 13.83
CA LEU A 10 13.22 4.08 12.81
C LEU A 10 13.38 5.24 11.82
N ASP A 11 12.30 5.62 11.14
CA ASP A 11 12.27 6.76 10.24
C ASP A 11 10.81 7.20 9.98
N HIS A 12 10.31 8.08 10.85
CA HIS A 12 8.93 8.53 10.80
C HIS A 12 8.54 9.12 9.44
N ARG A 13 9.44 9.89 8.82
CA ARG A 13 9.15 10.67 7.60
C ARG A 13 9.11 9.81 6.35
N SER A 14 9.89 8.74 6.33
CA SER A 14 9.93 7.83 5.18
C SER A 14 8.81 6.79 5.21
N TYR A 15 8.44 6.29 6.39
CA TYR A 15 7.45 5.19 6.49
C TYR A 15 6.00 5.65 6.37
N TYR A 16 5.68 6.85 6.82
CA TYR A 16 4.31 7.35 6.85
C TYR A 16 4.12 8.54 5.92
N ARG A 17 2.89 8.71 5.45
CA ARG A 17 2.49 9.89 4.70
C ARG A 17 2.26 11.07 5.62
N HIS A 18 2.79 12.21 5.20
CA HIS A 18 2.67 13.49 5.88
C HIS A 18 1.85 14.46 5.03
N ASP A 19 1.11 15.35 5.68
CA ASP A 19 0.44 16.43 4.96
C ASP A 19 1.53 17.30 4.28
N PRO A 20 1.40 17.59 2.97
CA PRO A 20 2.39 18.39 2.25
C PRO A 20 2.49 19.84 2.75
N ASN A 21 1.44 20.37 3.38
CA ASN A 21 1.39 21.72 3.94
C ASN A 21 1.81 21.75 5.41
N ASP A 22 1.64 20.64 6.14
CA ASP A 22 2.09 20.50 7.53
C ASP A 22 2.71 19.12 7.79
N PRO A 23 4.04 18.98 7.67
CA PRO A 23 4.72 17.73 7.92
C PRO A 23 4.59 17.19 9.35
N ALA A 24 4.07 17.95 10.32
CA ALA A 24 3.78 17.42 11.65
C ALA A 24 2.50 16.56 11.68
N VAL A 25 1.64 16.68 10.66
CA VAL A 25 0.36 15.98 10.54
C VAL A 25 0.52 14.77 9.62
N LEU A 26 -0.04 13.63 10.04
CA LEU A 26 -0.07 12.40 9.25
C LEU A 26 -1.35 12.34 8.41
N VAL A 27 -1.20 11.91 7.16
CA VAL A 27 -2.34 11.59 6.29
C VAL A 27 -3.02 10.32 6.81
N ASN A 28 -4.36 10.36 6.90
CA ASN A 28 -5.16 9.28 7.47
C ASN A 28 -6.22 8.76 6.48
N ASP A 29 -5.79 8.30 5.31
CA ASP A 29 -6.66 7.70 4.29
C ASP A 29 -7.20 6.32 4.70
N THR A 30 -6.62 5.72 5.74
CA THR A 30 -7.05 4.43 6.31
C THR A 30 -8.14 4.56 7.37
N GLY A 31 -8.28 5.74 7.98
CA GLY A 31 -9.09 5.93 9.20
C GLY A 31 -8.42 5.41 10.48
N CYS A 32 -7.22 4.83 10.41
CA CYS A 32 -6.50 4.23 11.55
C CYS A 32 -5.44 5.15 12.19
N GLY A 33 -5.39 6.41 11.78
CA GLY A 33 -4.52 7.46 12.32
C GLY A 33 -3.22 7.69 11.55
N ASN A 34 -2.89 6.86 10.55
CA ASN A 34 -1.75 7.04 9.64
C ASN A 34 -1.93 6.20 8.36
N THR A 35 -1.13 6.52 7.34
CA THR A 35 -1.08 5.79 6.07
C THR A 35 0.38 5.51 5.71
N LEU A 36 0.69 4.29 5.28
CA LEU A 36 2.05 3.96 4.81
C LEU A 36 2.36 4.67 3.49
N ALA A 37 3.59 5.18 3.35
CA ALA A 37 4.04 5.82 2.12
C ALA A 37 4.52 4.78 1.10
N ALA A 38 3.60 4.02 0.49
CA ALA A 38 3.93 2.97 -0.49
C ALA A 38 4.60 3.48 -1.78
N ASP A 39 4.57 4.80 -2.01
CA ASP A 39 5.31 5.51 -3.04
C ASP A 39 6.80 5.74 -2.69
N HIS A 40 7.17 5.63 -1.41
CA HIS A 40 8.58 5.69 -0.99
C HIS A 40 9.31 4.38 -1.33
N PRO A 41 10.45 4.40 -2.04
CA PRO A 41 11.11 3.20 -2.56
C PRO A 41 11.42 2.13 -1.50
N MET A 42 11.84 2.54 -0.30
CA MET A 42 12.17 1.61 0.78
C MET A 42 10.93 0.98 1.43
N VAL A 43 9.81 1.71 1.47
CA VAL A 43 8.54 1.19 1.99
C VAL A 43 7.92 0.24 0.97
N LEU A 44 7.95 0.61 -0.32
CA LEU A 44 7.55 -0.27 -1.41
C LEU A 44 8.34 -1.58 -1.37
N ARG A 45 9.68 -1.49 -1.24
CA ARG A 45 10.54 -2.68 -1.10
C ARG A 45 10.12 -3.53 0.09
N MET A 46 9.89 -2.93 1.25
CA MET A 46 9.44 -3.65 2.45
C MET A 46 8.13 -4.42 2.19
N ILE A 47 7.15 -3.78 1.53
CA ILE A 47 5.87 -4.42 1.18
C ILE A 47 6.12 -5.59 0.22
N MET A 48 6.88 -5.38 -0.87
CA MET A 48 7.19 -6.41 -1.86
C MET A 48 7.96 -7.59 -1.25
N ASP A 49 8.94 -7.32 -0.38
CA ASP A 49 9.71 -8.35 0.31
C ASP A 49 8.83 -9.16 1.27
N SER A 50 7.85 -8.53 1.93
CA SER A 50 6.84 -9.23 2.74
C SER A 50 5.99 -10.18 1.89
N LEU A 51 5.45 -9.73 0.77
CA LEU A 51 4.64 -10.56 -0.12
C LEU A 51 5.45 -11.76 -0.65
N ARG A 52 6.68 -11.52 -1.12
CA ARG A 52 7.60 -12.57 -1.59
C ARG A 52 7.92 -13.56 -0.47
N LEU A 53 8.13 -13.08 0.76
CA LEU A 53 8.40 -13.93 1.92
C LEU A 53 7.24 -14.90 2.13
N TRP A 54 6.00 -14.40 2.18
CA TRP A 54 4.82 -15.23 2.41
C TRP A 54 4.60 -16.26 1.30
N VAL A 55 4.73 -15.86 0.04
CA VAL A 55 4.61 -16.81 -1.08
C VAL A 55 5.71 -17.87 -1.02
N ARG A 56 6.98 -17.45 -0.92
CA ARG A 56 8.12 -18.37 -1.04
C ARG A 56 8.35 -19.24 0.19
N ARG A 57 8.04 -18.74 1.40
CA ARG A 57 8.33 -19.43 2.66
C ARG A 57 7.12 -20.15 3.23
N ALA A 58 5.93 -19.57 3.10
CA ALA A 58 4.70 -20.14 3.65
C ALA A 58 3.78 -20.75 2.57
N GLY A 59 4.09 -20.59 1.28
CA GLY A 59 3.35 -21.21 0.20
C GLY A 59 1.98 -20.59 -0.07
N LEU A 60 1.77 -19.33 0.31
CA LEU A 60 0.50 -18.64 0.07
C LEU A 60 0.24 -18.52 -1.43
N SER A 61 -0.99 -18.85 -1.84
CA SER A 61 -1.42 -18.80 -3.24
C SER A 61 -2.11 -17.49 -3.63
N GLY A 62 -2.32 -16.57 -2.67
CA GLY A 62 -2.99 -15.30 -2.92
C GLY A 62 -3.04 -14.37 -1.72
N PHE A 63 -3.47 -13.14 -1.96
CA PHE A 63 -3.65 -12.08 -0.98
C PHE A 63 -4.96 -11.33 -1.22
N ARG A 64 -5.68 -11.02 -0.13
CA ARG A 64 -6.74 -10.02 -0.11
C ARG A 64 -6.21 -8.78 0.60
N PHE A 65 -6.11 -7.66 -0.12
CA PHE A 65 -5.61 -6.40 0.39
C PHE A 65 -6.77 -5.60 1.00
N ASP A 66 -6.68 -5.38 2.30
CA ASP A 66 -7.54 -4.45 3.03
C ASP A 66 -7.26 -3.01 2.62
N LEU A 67 -8.32 -2.22 2.45
CA LEU A 67 -8.26 -0.83 1.98
C LEU A 67 -7.25 -0.62 0.84
N ALA A 68 -7.32 -1.48 -0.19
CA ALA A 68 -6.27 -1.59 -1.20
C ALA A 68 -6.03 -0.28 -1.96
N ALA A 69 -7.03 0.61 -2.01
CA ALA A 69 -6.88 1.92 -2.62
C ALA A 69 -5.74 2.71 -1.96
N THR A 70 -5.53 2.60 -0.65
CA THR A 70 -4.53 3.37 0.11
C THR A 70 -3.10 3.13 -0.38
N ILE A 71 -2.74 1.87 -0.65
CA ILE A 71 -1.39 1.48 -1.10
C ILE A 71 -1.15 1.78 -2.58
N ALA A 72 -2.22 1.99 -3.34
CA ALA A 72 -2.17 2.42 -4.74
C ALA A 72 -2.34 3.94 -4.90
N ARG A 73 -2.29 4.71 -3.81
CA ARG A 73 -2.25 6.17 -3.91
C ARG A 73 -0.84 6.64 -4.31
N ASN A 74 -0.75 7.70 -5.09
CA ASN A 74 0.46 8.44 -5.43
C ASN A 74 0.09 9.94 -5.48
N PRO A 75 1.00 10.83 -5.07
CA PRO A 75 0.74 11.88 -4.05
C PRO A 75 -0.74 12.27 -3.84
N GLY A 76 -1.42 11.51 -2.98
CA GLY A 76 -2.77 11.82 -2.49
C GLY A 76 -3.95 11.23 -3.27
N ALA A 77 -3.78 10.74 -4.51
CA ALA A 77 -4.86 10.15 -5.29
C ALA A 77 -4.55 8.69 -5.69
N PHE A 78 -5.57 7.86 -5.83
CA PHE A 78 -5.41 6.53 -6.42
C PHE A 78 -4.92 6.66 -7.86
N GLU A 79 -3.89 5.89 -8.21
CA GLU A 79 -3.37 5.83 -9.57
C GLU A 79 -3.33 4.37 -10.05
N HIS A 80 -3.97 4.10 -11.17
CA HIS A 80 -3.95 2.78 -11.82
C HIS A 80 -2.53 2.31 -12.18
N ARG A 81 -1.60 3.25 -12.33
CA ARG A 81 -0.17 3.01 -12.56
C ARG A 81 0.69 3.34 -11.34
N ALA A 82 0.14 3.26 -10.13
CA ALA A 82 0.92 3.49 -8.92
C ALA A 82 2.13 2.55 -8.85
N PRO A 83 3.26 2.99 -8.23
CA PRO A 83 4.47 2.19 -8.13
C PRO A 83 4.24 0.78 -7.56
N PHE A 84 3.34 0.65 -6.58
CA PHE A 84 2.96 -0.64 -6.00
C PHE A 84 2.34 -1.58 -7.02
N LEU A 85 1.32 -1.13 -7.77
CA LEU A 85 0.63 -1.96 -8.77
C LEU A 85 1.58 -2.39 -9.89
N GLN A 86 2.45 -1.48 -10.35
CA GLN A 86 3.48 -1.81 -11.33
C GLN A 86 4.49 -2.84 -10.79
N ALA A 87 4.92 -2.68 -9.53
CA ALA A 87 5.84 -3.60 -8.88
C ALA A 87 5.26 -5.02 -8.76
N ILE A 88 3.99 -5.15 -8.40
CA ILE A 88 3.29 -6.45 -8.39
C ILE A 88 3.26 -7.07 -9.79
N ALA A 89 2.87 -6.29 -10.81
CA ALA A 89 2.69 -6.80 -12.17
C ALA A 89 3.98 -7.34 -12.80
N GLN A 90 5.15 -6.79 -12.41
CA GLN A 90 6.45 -7.20 -12.95
C GLN A 90 7.19 -8.24 -12.08
N ASP A 91 6.66 -8.62 -10.91
CA ASP A 91 7.35 -9.50 -9.98
C ASP A 91 7.19 -10.99 -10.35
N ALA A 92 8.28 -11.62 -10.78
CA ALA A 92 8.29 -13.03 -11.17
C ALA A 92 7.86 -13.98 -10.04
N SER A 93 8.07 -13.62 -8.77
CA SER A 93 7.68 -14.46 -7.62
C SER A 93 6.23 -14.33 -7.22
N LEU A 94 5.54 -13.32 -7.74
CA LEU A 94 4.11 -13.11 -7.51
C LEU A 94 3.29 -13.51 -8.75
N HIS A 95 3.93 -14.02 -9.80
CA HIS A 95 3.24 -14.50 -10.98
C HIS A 95 2.31 -15.68 -10.63
N GLY A 96 1.05 -15.61 -11.08
CA GLY A 96 0.03 -16.63 -10.78
C GLY A 96 -0.52 -16.60 -9.36
N VAL A 97 -0.04 -15.71 -8.49
CA VAL A 97 -0.59 -15.49 -7.15
C VAL A 97 -1.83 -14.62 -7.26
N ALA A 98 -2.94 -15.05 -6.65
CA ALA A 98 -4.20 -14.31 -6.70
C ALA A 98 -4.09 -12.98 -5.94
N MET A 99 -4.43 -11.86 -6.58
CA MET A 99 -4.47 -10.54 -5.96
C MET A 99 -5.91 -10.05 -5.91
N ILE A 100 -6.46 -9.83 -4.72
CA ILE A 100 -7.83 -9.37 -4.50
C ILE A 100 -7.77 -8.04 -3.76
N ALA A 101 -8.38 -7.00 -4.31
CA ALA A 101 -8.45 -5.68 -3.70
C ALA A 101 -9.76 -5.51 -2.93
N GLU A 102 -9.72 -4.88 -1.76
CA GLU A 102 -10.84 -4.07 -1.31
C GLU A 102 -10.74 -2.71 -2.01
N PRO A 103 -11.57 -2.42 -3.02
CA PRO A 103 -11.32 -1.33 -3.95
C PRO A 103 -11.83 0.01 -3.42
N TRP A 104 -11.57 0.29 -2.14
CA TRP A 104 -11.92 1.56 -1.52
C TRP A 104 -11.00 1.91 -0.34
N ASP A 105 -11.03 3.18 0.08
CA ASP A 105 -10.54 3.64 1.36
C ASP A 105 -11.37 4.86 1.86
N VAL A 106 -11.04 5.42 3.02
CA VAL A 106 -11.81 6.55 3.60
C VAL A 106 -11.33 7.93 3.14
N GLY A 107 -10.19 7.98 2.42
CA GLY A 107 -9.64 9.22 1.88
C GLY A 107 -10.50 9.78 0.75
N MET A 108 -10.31 11.06 0.42
CA MET A 108 -11.01 11.67 -0.72
C MET A 108 -10.66 10.91 -2.00
N GLY A 109 -11.69 10.62 -2.81
CA GLY A 109 -11.53 9.81 -4.03
C GLY A 109 -11.18 8.34 -3.74
N GLY A 110 -11.47 7.84 -2.54
CA GLY A 110 -11.12 6.49 -2.12
C GLY A 110 -11.88 5.38 -2.83
N TYR A 111 -13.11 5.61 -3.31
CA TYR A 111 -13.92 4.58 -3.97
C TYR A 111 -13.41 4.27 -5.39
N GLN A 112 -12.86 3.08 -5.58
CA GLN A 112 -12.13 2.64 -6.79
C GLN A 112 -12.64 1.30 -7.33
N LEU A 113 -13.92 0.97 -7.13
CA LEU A 113 -14.52 -0.23 -7.72
C LEU A 113 -14.38 -0.19 -9.25
N GLY A 114 -13.83 -1.24 -9.85
CA GLY A 114 -13.46 -1.34 -11.25
C GLY A 114 -12.15 -0.60 -11.60
N GLY A 115 -11.47 -0.03 -10.61
CA GLY A 115 -10.29 0.81 -10.78
C GLY A 115 -8.97 0.04 -10.75
N PHE A 116 -8.94 -1.19 -10.25
CA PHE A 116 -7.71 -1.99 -10.21
C PHE A 116 -7.39 -2.62 -11.57
N PRO A 117 -6.10 -2.74 -11.94
CA PRO A 117 -5.69 -3.37 -13.20
C PRO A 117 -5.98 -4.86 -13.20
N ALA A 118 -6.33 -5.42 -14.35
CA ALA A 118 -6.25 -6.87 -14.55
C ALA A 118 -4.82 -7.36 -14.24
N PRO A 119 -4.65 -8.52 -13.57
CA PRO A 119 -5.65 -9.55 -13.26
C PRO A 119 -6.21 -9.47 -11.83
N TRP A 120 -6.25 -8.29 -11.20
CA TRP A 120 -6.81 -8.17 -9.85
C TRP A 120 -8.30 -8.52 -9.80
N GLY A 121 -8.70 -9.23 -8.75
CA GLY A 121 -10.10 -9.37 -8.35
C GLY A 121 -10.50 -8.25 -7.38
N GLU A 122 -11.80 -8.01 -7.24
CA GLU A 122 -12.41 -6.98 -6.39
C GLU A 122 -13.70 -7.49 -5.73
#